data_AF-A0A0B7H191-F1
#
_entry.id   AF-A0A0B7H191-F1
#
_cell.length_a   1.000
_cell.length_b   1.000
_cell.length_c   1.000
_cell.angle_alpha   90.00
_cell.angle_beta   90.00
_cell.angle_gamma   90.00
#
_symmetry.space_group_name_H-M   'P 1'
#
loop_
_entity.id
_entity.type
_entity.pdbx_description
1 polymer ?
#
loop_
_entity_poly.entity_id
_entity_poly.type
_entity_poly.pdbx_seq_one_letter_code
_entity_poly.pdbx_strand_id
1 'polypeptide(L)' 'MKQKGLFDEEDRLRVLSKLGDSLEKLNEKINWEIFKPLLKKALTKEPKGLGGRPAYDYVMMFK' A
#
# COMPACT_ATOMS: atom_id res chain seq x y z
N MET A 1 -8.79 25.28 2.69
CA MET A 1 -8.20 24.20 1.87
C MET A 1 -8.86 24.24 0.49
N LYS A 2 -8.09 24.17 -0.60
CA LYS A 2 -8.64 24.18 -1.95
C LYS A 2 -9.30 22.82 -2.22
N GLN A 3 -10.52 22.81 -2.77
CA GLN A 3 -11.21 21.57 -3.11
C GLN A 3 -10.45 20.85 -4.22
N LYS A 4 -10.13 19.56 -4.00
CA LYS A 4 -9.55 18.72 -5.04
C LYS A 4 -10.59 18.45 -6.12
N GLY A 5 -10.19 18.60 -7.39
CA GLY A 5 -10.96 18.13 -8.53
C GLY A 5 -11.06 16.60 -8.56
N LEU A 6 -11.99 16.09 -9.37
CA LEU A 6 -12.27 14.65 -9.47
C LEU A 6 -11.04 13.83 -9.88
N PHE A 7 -10.16 14.42 -10.70
CA PHE A 7 -9.00 13.74 -11.30
C PHE A 7 -7.65 14.15 -10.70
N ASP A 8 -7.64 15.00 -9.68
CA ASP A 8 -6.40 15.58 -9.13
C ASP A 8 -5.41 14.51 -8.65
N GLU A 9 -5.90 13.40 -8.11
CA GLU A 9 -5.05 12.32 -7.62
C GLU A 9 -4.43 11.53 -8.79
N GLU A 10 -5.21 11.27 -9.85
CA GLU A 10 -4.70 10.60 -11.05
C GLU A 10 -3.68 11.47 -11.78
N ASP A 11 -3.95 12.77 -11.90
CA ASP A 11 -3.01 13.71 -12.50
C ASP A 11 -1.71 13.78 -11.71
N ARG A 12 -1.80 13.78 -10.37
CA ARG A 12 -0.64 13.73 -9.48
C ARG A 12 0.16 12.45 -9.66
N LEU A 13 -0.50 11.29 -9.73
CA LEU A 13 0.16 10.02 -9.98
C LEU A 13 0.88 10.02 -11.34
N ARG A 14 0.25 10.51 -12.41
CA ARG A 14 0.91 10.62 -13.74
C ARG A 14 2.16 11.50 -13.70
N VAL A 15 2.14 12.58 -12.92
CA VAL A 15 3.34 13.43 -12.72
C VAL A 15 4.44 12.66 -12.00
N LEU A 16 4.12 11.91 -10.95
CA LEU A 16 5.09 11.09 -10.21
C LEU A 16 5.71 10.01 -11.10
N SER A 17 4.89 9.26 -11.86
CA SER A 17 5.38 8.24 -12.80
C SER A 17 6.35 8.85 -13.82
N LYS A 18 6.02 10.03 -14.39
CA LYS A 18 6.90 10.76 -15.33
C LYS A 18 8.24 11.18 -14.73
N LEU A 19 8.27 11.48 -13.43
CA LEU A 19 9.50 11.82 -12.71
C LEU A 19 10.34 10.58 -12.33
N GLY A 20 9.83 9.38 -12.64
CA GLY A 20 10.51 8.12 -12.39
C GLY A 20 10.23 7.58 -10.99
N ASP A 21 8.94 7.33 -10.72
CA ASP A 21 8.44 6.78 -9.46
C ASP A 21 9.24 5.53 -9.03
N SER A 22 9.82 5.61 -7.83
CA SER A 22 10.62 4.52 -7.27
C SER A 22 9.76 3.32 -6.90
N LEU A 23 8.52 3.53 -6.47
CA LEU A 23 7.60 2.46 -6.13
C LEU A 23 7.21 1.65 -7.36
N GLU A 24 7.01 2.30 -8.52
CA GLU A 24 6.78 1.61 -9.79
C GLU A 24 7.97 0.71 -10.17
N LYS A 25 9.19 1.26 -10.11
CA LYS A 25 10.42 0.49 -10.39
C LYS A 25 10.60 -0.69 -9.44
N LEU A 26 10.29 -0.52 -8.16
CA LEU A 26 10.36 -1.59 -7.18
C LEU A 26 9.28 -2.66 -7.45
N ASN A 27 8.07 -2.26 -7.81
CA ASN A 27 6.98 -3.18 -8.16
C ASN A 27 7.32 -4.09 -9.35
N GLU A 28 8.14 -3.62 -10.30
CA GLU A 28 8.61 -4.45 -11.42
C GLU A 28 9.64 -5.51 -11.01
N LYS A 29 10.42 -5.26 -9.95
CA LYS A 29 11.56 -6.11 -9.56
C LYS A 29 11.28 -6.98 -8.34
N ILE A 30 10.36 -6.56 -7.49
CA ILE A 30 10.10 -7.20 -6.20
C ILE A 30 8.76 -7.91 -6.26
N ASN A 31 8.78 -9.24 -6.10
CA ASN A 31 7.59 -9.98 -5.75
C ASN A 31 7.29 -9.79 -4.26
N TRP A 32 6.45 -8.80 -3.93
CA TRP A 32 6.15 -8.45 -2.54
C TRP A 32 5.45 -9.56 -1.74
N GLU A 33 4.76 -10.48 -2.40
CA GLU A 33 4.04 -11.56 -1.71
C GLU A 33 5.00 -12.52 -0.97
N ILE A 34 6.29 -12.54 -1.33
CA ILE A 34 7.29 -13.33 -0.60
C ILE A 34 7.44 -12.91 0.87
N PHE A 35 7.14 -11.64 1.19
CA PHE A 35 7.22 -11.13 2.55
C PHE A 35 5.99 -11.46 3.39
N LYS A 36 4.87 -11.86 2.76
CA LYS A 36 3.59 -12.07 3.44
C LYS A 36 3.64 -13.07 4.59
N PRO A 37 4.31 -14.24 4.47
CA PRO A 37 4.42 -15.18 5.60
C PRO A 37 5.21 -14.57 6.77
N LEU A 38 6.30 -13.87 6.45
CA LEU A 38 7.14 -13.20 7.44
C LEU A 38 6.37 -12.09 8.17
N LEU A 39 5.68 -11.24 7.41
CA LEU A 39 4.87 -10.15 7.94
C LEU A 39 3.70 -10.66 8.77
N LYS A 40 2.99 -11.70 8.31
CA LYS A 40 1.95 -12.34 9.13
C LYS A 40 2.52 -12.85 10.45
N LYS A 41 3.66 -13.54 10.42
CA LYS A 41 4.28 -14.06 11.66
C LYS A 41 4.65 -12.94 12.64
N ALA A 42 5.17 -11.82 12.14
CA ALA A 42 5.65 -10.72 12.96
C ALA A 42 4.54 -9.75 13.42
N LEU A 43 3.50 -9.55 12.60
CA LEU A 43 2.51 -8.49 12.79
C LEU A 43 1.10 -8.98 13.14
N THR A 44 0.86 -10.30 13.13
CA THR A 44 -0.42 -10.85 13.58
C THR A 44 -0.65 -10.45 15.04
N LYS A 45 -1.79 -9.79 15.26
CA LYS A 45 -2.26 -9.41 16.59
C LYS A 45 -3.51 -10.20 16.90
N GLU A 46 -3.64 -10.62 18.15
CA GLU A 46 -4.86 -11.26 18.61
C GLU A 46 -6.05 -10.30 18.48
N PRO A 47 -7.20 -10.78 17.99
CA PRO A 47 -8.40 -9.97 17.89
C PRO A 47 -8.88 -9.62 19.30
N LYS A 48 -9.22 -8.34 19.52
CA LYS A 48 -9.73 -7.85 20.80
C LYS A 48 -11.20 -8.21 21.06
N GLY A 49 -11.89 -8.82 20.08
CA GLY A 49 -13.29 -9.21 20.15
C GLY A 49 -13.81 -9.68 18.79
N LEU A 50 -15.09 -10.06 18.72
CA LEU A 50 -15.75 -10.64 17.54
C LEU A 50 -16.11 -9.61 16.44
N GLY A 51 -15.84 -8.32 16.67
CA GLY A 51 -16.26 -7.23 15.77
C GLY A 51 -15.10 -6.38 15.26
N GLY A 52 -15.35 -5.65 14.17
CA GLY A 52 -14.43 -4.68 13.58
C GLY A 52 -14.01 -5.02 12.16
N ARG A 53 -13.62 -4.00 11.40
CA ARG A 53 -13.07 -4.18 10.04
C ARG A 53 -11.72 -4.91 10.16
N PRO A 54 -11.48 -5.95 9.34
CA PRO A 54 -10.17 -6.59 9.27
C PRO A 54 -9.05 -5.57 9.01
N ALA A 55 -7.85 -5.87 9.49
CA ALA A 55 -6.67 -5.09 9.16
C ALA A 55 -6.43 -5.11 7.64
N TYR A 56 -5.77 -4.06 7.13
CA TYR A 56 -5.27 -4.06 5.77
C TYR A 56 -4.28 -5.23 5.57
N ASP A 57 -4.15 -5.69 4.32
CA ASP A 57 -3.13 -6.68 3.99
C ASP A 57 -1.75 -6.13 4.37
N TYR A 58 -0.96 -6.90 5.11
CA TYR A 58 0.34 -6.45 5.62
C TYR A 58 1.32 -6.09 4.50
N VAL A 59 1.18 -6.68 3.31
CA VAL A 59 1.99 -6.33 2.15
C VAL A 59 1.65 -4.92 1.66
N MET A 60 0.37 -4.50 1.74
CA MET A 60 -0.02 -3.12 1.40
C MET A 60 0.49 -2.08 2.40
N MET A 61 0.79 -2.47 3.65
CA MET A 61 1.40 -1.54 4.61
C MET A 61 2.90 -1.36 4.39
N PHE A 62 3.51 -2.25 3.61
CA PHE A 62 4.95 -2.27 3.39
C PHE A 62 5.39 -1.50 2.14
N LYS A 63 4.46 -1.22 1.21
CA LYS A 63 4.73 -0.51 -0.05
C LYS A 63 3.88 0.74 -0.19
#